data_AF-M6YHK9-F1
#
_entry.id   AF-M6YHK9-F1
#
_cell.length_a   1.000
_cell.length_b   1.000
_cell.length_c   1.000
_cell.angle_alpha   90.00
_cell.angle_beta   90.00
_cell.angle_gamma   90.00
#
_symmetry.space_group_name_H-M   'P 1'
#
loop_
_entity.id
_entity.type
_entity.pdbx_description
1 polymer ?
#
loop_
_entity_poly.entity_id
_entity_poly.type
_entity_poly.pdbx_seq_one_letter_code
_entity_poly.pdbx_strand_id
1 'polypeptide(L)'
;MSFLYSLLTNDCIAACQAVGLDPYIGFLHDERPGRPSLALDLMEEFRPFIDRLVFTLINRKQIQASDFLEKPGSIFFMNDNSRKELIKSYQERKKEEIFHPWLNIKSTVGELPYLQARILARNLRGDLKYYIPFIWK
;
A
#
# COMPACT_ATOMS: atom_id res chain seq x y z
N MET A 1 11.73 0.87 4.35
CA MET A 1 10.74 1.03 3.26
C MET A 1 10.29 -0.30 2.67
N SER A 2 11.21 -1.12 2.12
CA SER A 2 10.87 -2.32 1.35
C SER A 2 9.83 -3.23 2.01
N PHE A 3 9.99 -3.53 3.31
CA PHE A 3 9.04 -4.38 4.04
C PHE A 3 7.61 -3.84 4.08
N LEU A 4 7.42 -2.53 4.32
CA LEU A 4 6.08 -1.93 4.33
C LEU A 4 5.46 -1.87 2.94
N TYR A 5 6.26 -1.60 1.91
CA TYR A 5 5.77 -1.67 0.53
C TYR A 5 5.36 -3.10 0.15
N SER A 6 6.06 -4.13 0.64
CA SER A 6 5.61 -5.52 0.47
C SER A 6 4.26 -5.77 1.15
N LEU A 7 4.02 -5.22 2.36
CA LEU A 7 2.71 -5.32 3.00
C LEU A 7 1.62 -4.59 2.21
N LEU A 8 1.89 -3.37 1.75
CA LEU A 8 0.94 -2.61 0.95
C LEU A 8 0.64 -3.27 -0.40
N THR A 9 1.66 -3.87 -1.04
CA THR A 9 1.48 -4.65 -2.27
C THR A 9 0.55 -5.83 -2.02
N ASN A 10 0.70 -6.56 -0.91
CA ASN A 10 -0.21 -7.65 -0.55
C ASN A 10 -1.65 -7.16 -0.33
N ASP A 11 -1.84 -5.99 0.31
CA ASP A 11 -3.15 -5.38 0.45
C ASP A 11 -3.76 -5.01 -0.92
N CYS A 12 -2.96 -4.52 -1.87
CA CYS A 12 -3.40 -4.20 -3.23
C CYS A 12 -3.71 -5.46 -4.06
N ILE A 13 -2.92 -6.54 -3.92
CA ILE A 13 -3.22 -7.84 -4.53
C ILE A 13 -4.58 -8.33 -4.05
N ALA A 14 -4.79 -8.34 -2.73
CA ALA A 14 -6.05 -8.77 -2.13
C ALA A 14 -7.22 -7.90 -2.59
N ALA A 15 -7.02 -6.58 -2.70
CA ALA A 15 -8.02 -5.65 -3.22
C ALA A 15 -8.41 -5.95 -4.67
N CYS A 16 -7.44 -6.14 -5.57
CA CYS A 16 -7.69 -6.51 -6.97
C CYS A 16 -8.47 -7.83 -7.07
N GLN A 17 -8.03 -8.87 -6.36
CA GLN A 17 -8.68 -10.18 -6.37
C GLN A 17 -10.12 -10.11 -5.83
N ALA A 18 -10.35 -9.34 -4.76
CA ALA A 18 -11.67 -9.18 -4.16
C ALA A 18 -12.71 -8.55 -5.09
N VAL A 19 -12.28 -7.81 -6.11
CA VAL A 19 -13.17 -7.20 -7.12
C VAL A 19 -13.12 -7.93 -8.48
N GLY A 20 -12.42 -9.07 -8.56
CA GLY A 20 -12.32 -9.89 -9.76
C GLY A 20 -11.31 -9.40 -10.80
N LEU A 21 -10.39 -8.50 -10.43
CA LEU A 21 -9.28 -8.09 -11.29
C LEU A 21 -8.11 -9.07 -11.15
N ASP A 22 -7.39 -9.31 -12.25
CA ASP A 22 -6.13 -10.04 -12.22
C ASP A 22 -5.00 -9.10 -11.75
N PRO A 23 -4.38 -9.33 -10.57
CA PRO A 23 -3.36 -8.46 -10.03
C PRO A 23 -2.05 -8.42 -10.85
N TYR A 24 -1.88 -9.30 -11.84
CA TYR A 24 -0.66 -9.38 -12.65
C TYR A 24 -0.73 -8.57 -13.96
N ILE A 25 -1.92 -8.13 -14.38
CA ILE A 25 -2.13 -7.40 -15.65
C ILE A 25 -2.12 -5.89 -15.39
N GLY A 26 -0.93 -5.28 -15.41
CA GLY A 26 -0.74 -3.85 -15.13
C GLY A 26 -0.89 -2.94 -16.35
N PHE A 27 -1.03 -1.65 -16.09
CA PHE A 27 -1.06 -0.56 -17.06
C PHE A 27 0.22 0.28 -17.08
N LEU A 28 0.85 0.50 -15.92
CA LEU A 28 2.06 1.34 -15.79
C LEU A 28 3.31 0.49 -15.61
N HIS A 29 3.27 -0.46 -14.67
CA HIS A 29 4.35 -1.41 -14.46
C HIS A 29 4.32 -2.49 -15.54
N ASP A 30 5.43 -2.58 -16.29
CA ASP A 30 5.71 -3.62 -17.29
C ASP A 30 5.28 -5.04 -16.84
N GLU A 31 4.75 -5.85 -17.75
CA GLU A 31 4.29 -7.19 -17.40
C GLU A 31 5.48 -8.14 -17.31
N ARG A 32 5.66 -8.77 -16.14
CA ARG A 32 6.72 -9.77 -15.94
C ARG A 32 6.17 -10.97 -15.19
N PRO A 33 6.55 -12.20 -15.58
CA PRO A 33 6.11 -13.40 -14.87
C PRO A 33 6.37 -13.30 -13.36
N GLY A 34 5.32 -13.51 -12.57
CA GLY A 34 5.37 -13.46 -11.10
C GLY A 34 5.39 -12.05 -10.49
N ARG A 35 5.35 -10.97 -11.28
CA ARG A 35 5.22 -9.61 -10.76
C ARG A 35 3.76 -9.17 -10.77
N PRO A 36 3.16 -8.81 -9.61
CA PRO A 36 1.77 -8.36 -9.53
C PRO A 36 1.65 -6.90 -10.04
N SER A 37 1.88 -6.69 -11.33
CA SER A 37 2.04 -5.35 -11.92
C SER A 37 0.82 -4.44 -11.69
N LEU A 38 -0.41 -4.96 -11.77
CA LEU A 38 -1.60 -4.15 -11.47
C LEU A 38 -1.67 -3.73 -10.01
N ALA A 39 -1.31 -4.63 -9.09
CA ALA A 39 -1.28 -4.29 -7.67
C ALA A 39 -0.20 -3.25 -7.37
N LEU A 40 0.93 -3.27 -8.10
CA LEU A 40 1.96 -2.24 -8.01
C LEU A 40 1.48 -0.90 -8.56
N ASP A 41 0.72 -0.90 -9.67
CA ASP A 41 0.11 0.33 -10.20
C ASP A 41 -0.87 0.94 -9.19
N LEU A 42 -1.76 0.12 -8.64
CA LEU A 42 -2.74 0.53 -7.64
C LEU A 42 -2.05 1.05 -6.36
N MET A 43 -0.94 0.42 -5.97
CA MET A 43 -0.16 0.80 -4.80
C MET A 43 0.37 2.24 -4.87
N GLU A 44 0.67 2.77 -6.06
CA GLU A 44 1.30 4.09 -6.22
C GLU A 44 0.48 5.22 -5.56
N GLU A 45 -0.85 5.12 -5.56
CA GLU A 45 -1.74 6.09 -4.89
C GLU A 45 -1.57 6.12 -3.37
N PHE A 46 -1.08 5.03 -2.78
CA PHE A 46 -1.03 4.83 -1.33
C PHE A 46 0.39 4.87 -0.76
N ARG A 47 1.43 4.90 -1.59
CA ARG A 47 2.84 5.02 -1.14
C ARG A 47 3.06 6.21 -0.19
N PRO A 48 2.46 7.41 -0.40
CA PRO A 48 2.63 8.52 0.54
C PRO A 48 2.20 8.22 1.99
N PHE A 49 1.21 7.33 2.21
CA PHE A 49 0.83 6.92 3.56
C PHE A 49 1.92 6.10 4.25
N ILE A 50 2.57 5.22 3.49
CA ILE A 50 3.68 4.40 3.98
C ILE A 50 4.89 5.26 4.29
N ASP A 51 5.23 6.18 3.38
CA ASP A 51 6.36 7.08 3.54
C ASP A 51 6.17 7.95 4.79
N ARG A 52 4.97 8.52 4.97
CA ARG A 52 4.65 9.29 6.18
C ARG A 52 4.70 8.43 7.45
N LEU A 53 4.24 7.18 7.40
CA LEU A 53 4.36 6.25 8.53
C LEU A 53 5.83 6.03 8.91
N VAL A 54 6.70 5.79 7.94
CA VAL A 54 8.14 5.58 8.19
C VAL A 54 8.79 6.82 8.79
N PHE A 55 8.53 8.00 8.23
CA PHE A 55 9.03 9.24 8.82
C PHE A 55 8.53 9.44 10.24
N THR A 56 7.27 9.10 10.53
CA THR A 56 6.72 9.16 11.89
C THR A 56 7.48 8.26 12.85
N LEU A 57 7.72 6.99 12.47
CA LEU A 57 8.42 6.01 13.31
C LEU A 57 9.86 6.43 13.60
N ILE A 58 10.56 6.97 12.60
CA ILE A 58 11.93 7.47 12.74
C ILE A 58 11.95 8.71 13.66
N ASN A 59 11.08 9.70 13.40
CA ASN A 59 11.05 10.95 14.17
C ASN A 59 10.68 10.73 15.64
N ARG A 60 9.82 9.73 15.91
CA ARG A 60 9.45 9.32 17.27
C ARG A 60 10.46 8.37 17.92
N LYS A 61 11.57 8.05 17.24
CA LYS A 61 12.61 7.11 17.69
C LYS A 61 12.06 5.71 18.02
N GLN A 62 10.93 5.33 17.42
CA GLN A 62 10.35 3.98 17.55
C GLN A 62 11.14 2.96 16.73
N ILE A 63 11.77 3.41 15.65
CA ILE A 63 12.69 2.63 14.83
C ILE A 63 13.97 3.45 14.64
N GLN A 64 15.12 2.86 14.93
CA GLN A 64 16.43 3.52 14.92
C GLN A 64 17.47 2.68 14.15
N ALA A 65 18.61 3.28 13.83
CA ALA A 65 19.70 2.57 13.12
C ALA A 65 20.19 1.33 13.88
N SER A 66 20.18 1.37 15.22
CA SER A 66 20.55 0.24 16.10
C SER A 66 19.62 -0.97 15.96
N ASP A 67 18.45 -0.82 15.33
CA ASP A 67 17.49 -1.89 15.14
C ASP A 67 17.80 -2.78 13.93
N PHE A 68 18.84 -2.43 13.17
CA PHE A 68 19.24 -3.11 11.95
C PHE A 68 20.56 -3.84 12.14
N LEU A 69 20.63 -5.05 11.61
CA LEU A 69 21.82 -5.87 11.53
C LEU A 69 22.33 -5.86 10.10
N GLU A 70 23.57 -5.40 9.92
CA GLU A 70 24.24 -5.48 8.63
C GLU A 70 24.64 -6.92 8.31
N LYS A 71 24.43 -7.31 7.06
CA LYS A 71 24.86 -8.57 6.45
C LYS A 71 25.77 -8.27 5.26
N PRO A 72 26.62 -9.22 4.86
CA PRO A 72 27.50 -9.04 3.69
C PRO A 72 26.74 -8.52 2.47
N GLY A 73 27.37 -7.60 1.73
CA GLY A 73 26.77 -6.98 0.56
C GLY A 73 25.92 -5.73 0.85
N SER A 74 26.16 -5.03 1.97
CA SER A 74 25.40 -3.83 2.37
C SER A 74 23.89 -4.07 2.53
N ILE A 75 23.53 -5.27 3.01
CA ILE A 75 22.14 -5.66 3.23
C ILE A 75 21.82 -5.48 4.71
N PHE A 76 20.78 -4.72 5.02
CA PHE A 76 20.36 -4.46 6.39
C PHE A 76 19.07 -5.19 6.71
N PHE A 77 19.11 -6.03 7.76
CA PHE A 77 17.94 -6.75 8.26
C PHE A 77 17.44 -6.12 9.55
N MET A 78 16.14 -5.85 9.62
CA MET A 78 15.49 -5.39 10.83
C MET A 78 15.33 -6.54 11.83
N ASN A 79 15.65 -6.26 13.10
CA ASN A 79 15.44 -7.20 14.20
C ASN A 79 13.94 -7.50 14.41
N ASP A 80 13.63 -8.57 15.15
CA ASP A 80 12.24 -9.03 15.31
C ASP A 80 11.37 -8.09 16.16
N ASN A 81 11.94 -7.39 17.13
CA ASN A 81 11.19 -6.45 17.97
C ASN A 81 10.72 -5.25 17.15
N SER A 82 11.63 -4.64 16.40
CA SER A 82 11.35 -3.49 15.54
C SER A 82 10.45 -3.89 14.37
N ARG A 83 10.57 -5.12 13.85
CA ARG A 83 9.62 -5.67 12.87
C ARG A 83 8.21 -5.77 13.44
N LYS A 84 8.05 -6.28 14.67
CA LYS A 84 6.74 -6.34 15.35
C LYS A 84 6.14 -4.95 15.56
N GLU A 85 6.94 -3.99 16.00
CA GLU A 85 6.48 -2.59 16.18
C GLU A 85 6.05 -1.97 14.85
N LEU A 86 6.78 -2.24 13.77
CA LEU A 86 6.46 -1.75 12.44
C LEU A 86 5.16 -2.39 11.90
N ILE A 87 4.97 -3.70 12.07
CA ILE A 87 3.71 -4.38 11.70
C ILE A 87 2.55 -3.81 12.51
N LYS A 88 2.70 -3.66 13.83
CA LYS A 88 1.69 -3.08 14.70
C LYS A 88 1.30 -1.68 14.23
N SER A 89 2.30 -0.83 13.98
CA SER A 89 2.08 0.56 13.52
C SER A 89 1.41 0.61 12.15
N TYR A 90 1.72 -0.33 11.26
CA TYR A 90 1.03 -0.49 9.97
C TYR A 90 -0.45 -0.87 10.16
N GLN A 91 -0.75 -1.82 11.04
CA GLN A 91 -2.13 -2.22 11.33
C GLN A 91 -2.93 -1.10 11.99
N GLU A 92 -2.33 -0.34 12.92
CA GLU A 92 -2.98 0.83 13.52
C GLU A 92 -3.23 1.93 12.47
N ARG A 93 -2.25 2.19 11.59
CA ARG A 93 -2.42 3.13 10.47
C ARG A 93 -3.60 2.75 9.60
N LYS A 94 -3.81 1.46 9.31
CA LYS A 94 -4.94 0.99 8.50
C LYS A 94 -6.30 1.28 9.14
N LYS A 95 -6.38 1.41 10.47
CA LYS A 95 -7.62 1.72 11.21
C LYS A 95 -7.94 3.22 11.26
N GLU A 96 -6.99 4.09 10.91
CA GLU A 96 -7.22 5.53 10.89
C GLU A 96 -8.40 5.86 9.97
N GLU A 97 -9.39 6.58 10.50
CA GLU A 97 -10.53 7.05 9.71
C GLU A 97 -10.09 8.10 8.70
N ILE A 98 -10.66 8.01 7.50
CA ILE A 98 -10.44 8.96 6.42
C ILE A 98 -11.72 9.19 5.63
N PHE A 99 -11.83 10.37 5.07
CA PHE A 99 -12.91 10.70 4.15
C PHE A 99 -12.47 10.49 2.71
N HIS A 100 -13.21 9.68 1.96
CA HIS A 100 -12.94 9.49 0.54
C HIS A 100 -13.58 10.63 -0.27
N PRO A 101 -12.79 11.56 -0.86
CA PRO A 101 -13.31 12.82 -1.38
C PRO A 101 -14.27 12.65 -2.55
N TRP A 102 -14.02 11.67 -3.44
CA TRP A 102 -14.89 11.45 -4.61
C TRP A 102 -16.15 10.65 -4.28
N LEU A 103 -16.03 9.53 -3.55
CA LEU A 103 -17.18 8.73 -3.11
C LEU A 103 -18.04 9.42 -2.05
N ASN A 104 -17.53 10.46 -1.39
CA ASN A 104 -18.22 11.22 -0.35
C ASN A 104 -18.66 10.33 0.83
N ILE A 105 -17.80 9.40 1.25
CA ILE A 105 -18.05 8.46 2.36
C ILE A 105 -16.90 8.50 3.38
N LYS A 106 -17.22 8.15 4.63
CA LYS A 106 -16.22 7.77 5.63
C LYS A 106 -15.75 6.34 5.38
N SER A 107 -14.47 6.11 5.57
CA SER A 107 -13.82 4.80 5.44
C SER A 107 -12.56 4.80 6.32
N THR A 108 -11.78 3.73 6.25
CA THR A 108 -10.47 3.63 6.90
C THR A 108 -9.35 3.63 5.86
N VAL A 109 -8.13 4.00 6.24
CA VAL A 109 -6.97 3.96 5.34
C VAL A 109 -6.78 2.55 4.74
N GLY A 110 -7.04 1.49 5.53
CA GLY A 110 -6.91 0.10 5.08
C GLY A 110 -7.93 -0.35 4.04
N GLU A 111 -9.05 0.35 3.91
CA GLU A 111 -10.10 0.05 2.92
C GLU A 111 -9.87 0.76 1.58
N LEU A 112 -9.01 1.79 1.54
CA LEU A 112 -8.77 2.59 0.33
C LEU A 112 -8.31 1.75 -0.88
N PRO A 113 -7.38 0.77 -0.76
CA PRO A 113 -7.01 -0.07 -1.89
C PRO A 113 -8.20 -0.83 -2.47
N TYR A 114 -9.08 -1.35 -1.63
CA TYR A 114 -10.31 -2.04 -2.07
C TYR A 114 -11.27 -1.09 -2.79
N LEU A 115 -11.48 0.11 -2.24
CA LEU A 115 -12.35 1.12 -2.87
C LEU A 115 -11.82 1.54 -4.25
N GLN A 116 -10.51 1.75 -4.37
CA GLN A 116 -9.89 2.12 -5.64
C GLN A 116 -9.88 0.97 -6.66
N ALA A 117 -9.59 -0.26 -6.22
CA ALA A 117 -9.74 -1.44 -7.09
C ALA A 117 -11.17 -1.56 -7.63
N ARG A 118 -12.19 -1.27 -6.80
CA ARG A 118 -13.60 -1.27 -7.24
C ARG A 118 -13.91 -0.16 -8.24
N ILE A 119 -13.34 1.04 -8.06
CA ILE A 119 -13.49 2.15 -9.02
C ILE A 119 -12.83 1.78 -10.36
N LEU A 120 -11.64 1.18 -10.31
CA LEU A 120 -10.94 0.70 -11.50
C LEU A 120 -11.73 -0.38 -12.24
N ALA A 121 -12.23 -1.40 -11.53
CA ALA A 121 -13.06 -2.45 -12.13
C ALA A 121 -14.31 -1.88 -12.82
N ARG A 122 -14.96 -0.87 -12.22
CA ARG A 122 -16.10 -0.18 -12.84
C ARG A 122 -15.70 0.59 -14.10
N ASN A 123 -14.53 1.24 -14.10
CA ASN A 123 -14.03 1.89 -15.31
C ASN A 123 -13.74 0.89 -16.43
N LEU A 124 -13.09 -0.25 -16.13
CA LEU A 124 -12.78 -1.29 -17.12
C LEU A 124 -14.04 -1.93 -17.73
N ARG A 125 -15.13 -2.04 -16.97
CA ARG A 125 -16.43 -2.51 -17.48
C ARG A 125 -17.20 -1.46 -18.29
N GLY A 126 -16.74 -0.21 -18.30
CA GLY A 126 -17.43 0.91 -18.95
C GLY A 126 -18.52 1.58 -18.10
N ASP A 127 -18.70 1.19 -16.83
CA ASP A 127 -19.66 1.83 -15.92
C ASP A 127 -19.24 3.26 -15.55
N LEU A 128 -17.94 3.54 -15.61
CA LEU A 128 -17.35 4.86 -15.38
C LEU A 128 -16.52 5.25 -16.60
N LYS A 129 -16.74 6.46 -17.13
CA LYS A 129 -16.02 6.96 -18.30
C LYS A 129 -14.50 7.10 -18.05
N TYR A 130 -14.12 7.48 -16.84
CA TYR A 130 -12.73 7.67 -16.44
C TYR A 130 -12.50 7.02 -15.07
N TYR A 131 -11.31 6.47 -14.90
CA TYR A 131 -10.78 6.16 -13.58
C TYR A 131 -10.42 7.47 -12.86
N ILE A 132 -10.76 7.58 -11.59
CA ILE A 132 -10.52 8.77 -10.77
C ILE A 132 -9.61 8.33 -9.61
N PRO A 133 -8.33 8.69 -9.62
CA PRO A 133 -7.38 8.25 -8.60
C PRO A 133 -7.71 8.87 -7.25
N PHE A 134 -7.32 8.18 -6.17
CA PHE A 134 -7.39 8.72 -4.83
C PHE A 134 -6.35 9.84 -4.67
N ILE A 135 -6.84 11.06 -4.41
CA ILE A 135 -5.98 12.21 -4.08
C ILE A 135 -6.21 12.57 -2.63
N TRP A 136 -5.16 12.40 -1.84
CA TRP A 136 -5.14 12.82 -0.46
C TRP A 136 -4.85 14.33 -0.36
N LYS A 137 -5.57 15.03 0.52
CA LYS A 137 -5.33 16.44 0.86
C LYS A 137 -4.70 16.56 2.25
#